data_AF-A0A177MHR2-F1
#
_entry.id   AF-A0A177MHR2-F1
#
_cell.length_a   1.000
_cell.length_b   1.000
_cell.length_c   1.000
_cell.angle_alpha   90.00
_cell.angle_beta   90.00
_cell.angle_gamma   90.00
#
_symmetry.space_group_name_H-M   'P 1'
#
loop_
_entity.id
_entity.type
_entity.pdbx_description
1 polymer ?
#
loop_
_entity_poly.entity_id
_entity_poly.type
_entity_poly.pdbx_seq_one_letter_code
_entity_poly.pdbx_strand_id
1 'polypeptide(L)'
;MRTVENARIRVTVSDAQWDAYVKRVPDHLLTQTLPSGDTRHHDLNAIVRGRILSDAMEIIGNQSEAALLDREPFALTAQEVHDIAFNVYMSHWLRNHSKYGEGVTLGRYVAGKRLSGGMAHEIDAARAYAQAALRELDYEKLYRDTVDKYLPGSQVDIFRAAQEGRSADANSDVEEAIYWRWYQWGNERRFRHRFDNTDDFKIEVIDADAMPAQIGLCRYLQHGGHSCSLH
;
A
#
# COMPACT_ATOMS: atom_id res chain seq x y z
N MET A 1 8.73 32.62 -12.04
CA MET A 1 8.62 31.16 -12.29
C MET A 1 9.97 30.65 -12.74
N ARG A 2 10.34 29.45 -12.32
CA ARG A 2 11.63 28.81 -12.64
C ARG A 2 11.40 27.46 -13.29
N THR A 3 12.22 27.13 -14.26
CA THR A 3 12.15 25.85 -15.00
C THR A 3 13.40 25.03 -14.74
N VAL A 4 13.22 23.75 -14.45
CA VAL A 4 14.30 22.76 -14.36
C VAL A 4 13.94 21.55 -15.21
N GLU A 5 14.93 20.90 -15.79
CA GLU A 5 14.71 19.71 -16.61
C GLU A 5 15.81 18.67 -16.40
N ASN A 6 15.48 17.43 -16.74
CA ASN A 6 16.43 16.33 -16.95
C ASN A 6 16.17 15.72 -18.34
N ALA A 7 16.70 14.53 -18.61
CA ALA A 7 16.52 13.89 -19.92
C ALA A 7 15.06 13.49 -20.24
N ARG A 8 14.17 13.41 -19.24
CA ARG A 8 12.83 12.82 -19.37
C ARG A 8 11.70 13.83 -19.12
N ILE A 9 11.90 14.76 -18.19
CA ILE A 9 10.89 15.72 -17.75
C ILE A 9 11.42 17.13 -17.70
N ARG A 10 10.52 18.08 -17.95
CA ARG A 10 10.67 19.51 -17.67
C ARG A 10 9.63 19.91 -16.63
N VAL A 11 10.06 20.64 -15.62
CA VAL A 11 9.23 21.06 -14.49
C VAL A 11 9.35 22.57 -14.34
N THR A 12 8.21 23.26 -14.36
CA THR A 12 8.13 24.69 -14.05
C THR A 12 7.46 24.87 -12.70
N VAL A 13 8.06 25.67 -11.82
CA VAL A 13 7.54 25.99 -10.48
C VAL A 13 7.43 27.50 -10.26
N SER A 14 6.57 27.91 -9.33
CA SER A 14 6.50 29.29 -8.85
C SER A 14 7.79 29.68 -8.11
N ASP A 15 8.10 30.98 -8.05
CA ASP A 15 9.29 31.45 -7.31
C ASP A 15 9.14 31.21 -5.80
N ALA A 16 7.91 31.31 -5.28
CA ALA A 16 7.59 30.98 -3.89
C ALA A 16 7.91 29.51 -3.56
N GLN A 17 7.56 28.58 -4.46
CA GLN A 17 7.86 27.17 -4.28
C GLN A 17 9.38 26.91 -4.37
N TRP A 18 10.08 27.55 -5.30
CA TRP A 18 11.55 27.47 -5.35
C TRP A 18 12.20 27.91 -4.03
N ASP A 19 11.79 29.06 -3.50
CA ASP A 19 12.30 29.58 -2.23
C ASP A 19 11.95 28.67 -1.05
N ALA A 20 10.80 27.99 -1.10
CA ALA A 20 10.44 26.97 -0.12
C ALA A 20 11.42 25.77 -0.15
N TYR A 21 11.85 25.31 -1.33
CA TYR A 21 12.89 24.27 -1.43
C TYR A 21 14.23 24.76 -0.90
N VAL A 22 14.65 25.98 -1.26
CA VAL A 22 15.90 26.58 -0.76
C VAL A 22 15.93 26.58 0.76
N LYS A 23 14.85 27.06 1.41
CA LYS A 23 14.74 27.10 2.87
C LYS A 23 14.76 25.72 3.55
N ARG A 24 14.44 24.66 2.82
CA ARG A 24 14.45 23.26 3.32
C ARG A 24 15.78 22.55 3.11
N VAL A 25 16.77 23.19 2.48
CA VAL A 25 18.11 22.62 2.33
C VAL A 25 18.90 22.92 3.61
N PRO A 26 19.25 21.91 4.43
CA PRO A 26 20.07 22.12 5.61
C PRO A 26 21.51 22.48 5.23
N ASP A 27 22.16 23.36 6.00
CA ASP A 27 23.55 23.82 5.74
C ASP A 27 24.57 22.67 5.64
N HIS A 28 24.36 21.59 6.39
CA HIS A 28 25.24 20.42 6.35
C HIS A 28 25.16 19.63 5.03
N LEU A 29 24.12 19.83 4.21
CA LEU A 29 24.08 19.28 2.84
C LEU A 29 24.87 20.15 1.85
N LEU A 30 25.10 21.42 2.17
CA LEU A 30 25.87 22.33 1.34
C LEU A 30 27.37 22.18 1.55
N THR A 31 27.77 21.67 2.72
CA THR A 31 29.18 21.49 3.08
C THR A 31 29.40 20.09 3.64
N GLN A 32 30.16 19.28 2.91
CA GLN A 32 30.52 17.93 3.33
C GLN A 32 32.02 17.86 3.63
N THR A 33 32.37 17.61 4.89
CA THR A 33 33.74 17.28 5.29
C THR A 33 33.98 15.78 5.12
N LEU A 34 34.95 15.41 4.31
CA LEU A 34 35.37 14.02 4.10
C LEU A 34 36.23 13.51 5.27
N PRO A 35 36.36 12.19 5.45
CA PRO A 35 37.26 11.62 6.46
C PRO A 35 38.74 12.05 6.32
N SER A 36 39.15 12.52 5.14
CA SER A 36 40.48 13.09 4.88
C SER A 36 40.68 14.50 5.47
N GLY A 37 39.62 15.15 5.93
CA GLY A 37 39.60 16.56 6.33
C GLY A 37 39.28 17.53 5.19
N ASP A 38 39.15 17.05 3.95
CA ASP A 38 38.78 17.88 2.81
C ASP A 38 37.31 18.31 2.87
N THR A 39 37.04 19.56 2.56
CA THR A 39 35.67 20.10 2.51
C THR A 39 35.20 20.23 1.07
N ARG A 40 34.06 19.61 0.76
CA ARG A 40 33.35 19.79 -0.52
C ARG A 40 32.13 20.68 -0.32
N HIS A 41 31.97 21.65 -1.23
CA HIS A 41 30.79 22.50 -1.28
C HIS A 41 29.87 22.05 -2.40
N HIS A 42 28.62 21.78 -2.08
CA HIS A 42 27.60 21.40 -3.04
C HIS A 42 26.83 22.64 -3.50
N ASP A 43 26.49 22.69 -4.79
CA ASP A 43 25.69 23.79 -5.34
C ASP A 43 24.23 23.68 -4.85
N LEU A 44 23.78 24.70 -4.12
CA LEU A 44 22.41 24.82 -3.64
C LEU A 44 21.38 24.70 -4.77
N ASN A 45 21.65 25.33 -5.93
CA ASN A 45 20.73 25.27 -7.06
C ASN A 45 20.64 23.85 -7.64
N ALA A 46 21.76 23.12 -7.70
CA ALA A 46 21.78 21.73 -8.10
C ALA A 46 21.00 20.82 -7.14
N ILE A 47 21.11 21.04 -5.82
CA ILE A 47 20.34 20.30 -4.80
C ILE A 47 18.84 20.58 -4.94
N VAL A 48 18.46 21.85 -5.06
CA VAL A 48 17.05 22.27 -5.22
C VAL A 48 16.48 21.69 -6.51
N ARG A 49 17.21 21.77 -7.63
CA ARG A 49 16.84 21.13 -8.89
C ARG A 49 16.60 19.63 -8.71
N GLY A 50 17.51 18.92 -8.05
CA GLY A 50 17.37 17.48 -7.80
C GLY A 50 16.11 17.12 -7.02
N ARG A 51 15.79 17.89 -5.97
CA ARG A 51 14.57 17.69 -5.16
C ARG A 51 13.29 17.96 -5.95
N ILE A 52 13.24 19.07 -6.69
CA ILE A 52 12.07 19.40 -7.54
C ILE A 52 11.81 18.28 -8.56
N LEU A 53 12.87 17.78 -9.21
CA LEU A 53 12.73 16.68 -10.17
C LEU A 53 12.30 15.36 -9.51
N SER A 54 12.76 15.10 -8.27
CA SER A 54 12.34 13.93 -7.50
C SER A 54 10.85 14.00 -7.15
N ASP A 55 10.39 15.13 -6.61
CA ASP A 55 8.99 15.32 -6.22
C ASP A 55 8.08 15.31 -7.45
N ALA A 56 8.54 15.86 -8.58
CA ALA A 56 7.81 15.76 -9.85
C ALA A 56 7.63 14.31 -10.31
N MET A 57 8.64 13.44 -10.15
CA MET A 57 8.51 12.01 -10.46
C MET A 57 7.52 11.31 -9.51
N GLU A 58 7.48 11.71 -8.24
CA GLU A 58 6.49 11.19 -7.28
C GLU A 58 5.07 11.62 -7.68
N ILE A 59 4.86 12.88 -8.08
CA ILE A 59 3.58 13.38 -8.59
C ILE A 59 3.13 12.59 -9.81
N ILE A 60 4.00 12.40 -10.82
CA ILE A 60 3.68 11.59 -12.01
C ILE A 60 3.35 10.14 -11.60
N GLY A 61 4.09 9.56 -10.65
CA GLY A 61 3.80 8.23 -10.14
C GLY A 61 2.43 8.13 -9.49
N ASN A 62 2.07 9.10 -8.64
CA ASN A 62 0.76 9.18 -8.01
C ASN A 62 -0.36 9.38 -9.05
N GLN A 63 -0.15 10.20 -10.07
CA GLN A 63 -1.10 10.37 -11.19
C GLN A 63 -1.34 9.05 -11.93
N SER A 64 -0.26 8.35 -12.28
CA SER A 64 -0.31 7.07 -12.97
C SER A 64 -1.04 6.02 -12.14
N GLU A 65 -0.71 5.91 -10.85
CA GLU A 65 -1.37 4.96 -9.95
C GLU A 65 -2.84 5.32 -9.65
N ALA A 66 -3.16 6.60 -9.48
CA ALA A 66 -4.54 7.06 -9.33
C ALA A 66 -5.38 6.69 -10.56
N ALA A 67 -4.86 6.96 -11.76
CA ALA A 67 -5.53 6.60 -13.00
C ALA A 67 -5.74 5.08 -13.15
N LEU A 68 -4.81 4.25 -12.67
CA LEU A 68 -5.00 2.81 -12.59
C LEU A 68 -6.11 2.43 -11.61
N LEU A 69 -6.10 2.99 -10.40
CA LEU A 69 -7.13 2.72 -9.38
C LEU A 69 -8.53 3.23 -9.80
N ASP A 70 -8.61 4.27 -10.62
CA ASP A 70 -9.86 4.75 -11.19
C ASP A 70 -10.42 3.80 -12.27
N ARG A 71 -9.54 3.16 -13.04
CA ARG A 71 -9.92 2.21 -14.10
C ARG A 71 -10.17 0.80 -13.57
N GLU A 72 -9.53 0.44 -12.47
CA GLU A 72 -9.65 -0.84 -11.78
C GLU A 72 -10.59 -0.66 -10.57
N PRO A 73 -11.92 -0.80 -10.75
CA PRO A 73 -12.83 -0.76 -9.61
C PRO A 73 -12.42 -1.82 -8.59
N PHE A 74 -12.69 -1.57 -7.32
CA PHE A 74 -12.44 -2.56 -6.28
C PHE A 74 -13.12 -3.88 -6.65
N ALA A 75 -12.30 -4.88 -6.96
CA ALA A 75 -12.72 -6.22 -7.26
C ALA A 75 -11.86 -7.16 -6.41
N LEU A 76 -12.52 -8.11 -5.76
CA LEU A 76 -11.86 -9.27 -5.21
C LEU A 76 -12.24 -10.45 -6.08
N THR A 77 -11.25 -11.23 -6.46
CA THR A 77 -11.50 -12.55 -7.05
C THR A 77 -12.09 -13.48 -5.98
N ALA A 78 -12.84 -14.50 -6.40
CA ALA A 78 -13.31 -15.54 -5.49
C ALA A 78 -12.16 -16.19 -4.70
N GLN A 79 -10.97 -16.28 -5.30
CA GLN A 79 -9.77 -16.79 -4.64
C GLN A 79 -9.29 -15.86 -3.52
N GLU A 80 -9.28 -14.54 -3.73
CA GLU A 80 -8.90 -13.58 -2.68
C GLU A 80 -9.90 -13.59 -1.52
N VAL A 81 -11.19 -13.71 -1.81
CA VAL A 81 -12.24 -13.86 -0.78
C VAL A 81 -12.04 -15.16 0.00
N HIS A 82 -11.77 -16.26 -0.70
CA HIS A 82 -11.42 -17.53 -0.08
C HIS A 82 -10.18 -17.40 0.82
N ASP A 83 -9.12 -16.73 0.36
CA ASP A 83 -7.87 -16.60 1.12
C ASP A 83 -8.04 -15.70 2.36
N ILE A 84 -8.84 -14.64 2.25
CA ILE A 84 -9.26 -13.82 3.41
C ILE A 84 -10.01 -14.70 4.41
N ALA A 85 -11.03 -15.43 3.95
CA ALA A 85 -11.83 -16.30 4.81
C ALA A 85 -10.96 -17.38 5.48
N PHE A 86 -10.08 -18.03 4.72
CA PHE A 86 -9.13 -19.02 5.20
C PHE A 86 -8.27 -18.50 6.34
N ASN A 87 -7.70 -17.30 6.18
CA ASN A 87 -6.87 -16.68 7.21
C ASN A 87 -7.68 -16.28 8.45
N VAL A 88 -8.93 -15.82 8.29
CA VAL A 88 -9.83 -15.51 9.41
C VAL A 88 -10.17 -16.77 10.21
N TYR A 89 -10.53 -17.88 9.55
CA TYR A 89 -10.80 -19.14 10.24
C TYR A 89 -9.55 -19.71 10.94
N MET A 90 -8.38 -19.61 10.30
CA MET A 90 -7.12 -19.98 10.95
C MET A 90 -6.85 -19.12 12.19
N SER A 91 -7.05 -17.80 12.08
CA SER A 91 -6.91 -16.86 13.19
C SER A 91 -7.82 -17.24 14.36
N HIS A 92 -9.11 -17.52 14.10
CA HIS A 92 -10.07 -17.97 15.11
C HIS A 92 -9.61 -19.24 15.83
N TRP A 93 -9.19 -20.25 15.07
CA TRP A 93 -8.72 -21.50 15.67
C TRP A 93 -7.49 -21.26 16.55
N LEU A 94 -6.48 -20.54 16.02
CA LEU A 94 -5.25 -20.23 16.75
C LEU A 94 -5.52 -19.38 17.99
N ARG A 95 -6.43 -18.41 17.94
CA ARG A 95 -6.80 -17.60 19.11
C ARG A 95 -7.33 -18.45 20.26
N ASN A 96 -8.09 -19.49 19.94
CA ASN A 96 -8.76 -20.33 20.93
C ASN A 96 -7.92 -21.55 21.37
N HIS A 97 -6.95 -21.97 20.55
CA HIS A 97 -6.24 -23.24 20.76
C HIS A 97 -4.70 -23.13 20.74
N SER A 98 -4.11 -22.01 20.28
CA SER A 98 -2.66 -21.84 20.19
C SER A 98 -2.04 -21.50 21.54
N LYS A 99 -0.89 -22.11 21.82
CA LYS A 99 -0.05 -21.77 22.98
C LYS A 99 0.94 -20.63 22.70
N TYR A 100 1.21 -20.34 21.44
CA TYR A 100 2.26 -19.41 21.00
C TYR A 100 1.75 -18.01 20.65
N GLY A 101 0.43 -17.81 20.72
CA GLY A 101 -0.24 -16.58 20.34
C GLY A 101 -0.55 -16.52 18.84
N GLU A 102 -1.78 -16.12 18.53
CA GLU A 102 -2.32 -16.01 17.17
C GLU A 102 -1.42 -15.18 16.26
N GLY A 103 -1.16 -13.91 16.62
CA GLY A 103 -0.45 -12.97 15.76
C GLY A 103 0.99 -13.38 15.43
N VAL A 104 1.70 -14.03 16.37
CA VAL A 104 3.07 -14.51 16.15
C VAL A 104 3.07 -15.73 15.23
N THR A 105 2.16 -16.67 15.47
CA THR A 105 2.10 -17.95 14.74
C THR A 105 1.61 -17.73 13.32
N LEU A 106 0.47 -17.04 13.16
CA LEU A 106 -0.09 -16.73 11.85
C LEU A 106 0.80 -15.77 11.06
N GLY A 107 1.33 -14.73 11.72
CA GLY A 107 2.21 -13.75 11.06
C GLY A 107 3.52 -14.36 10.53
N ARG A 108 4.08 -15.37 11.21
CA ARG A 108 5.24 -16.11 10.69
C ARG A 108 4.87 -17.00 9.51
N TYR A 109 3.74 -17.70 9.59
CA TYR A 109 3.25 -18.57 8.52
C TYR A 109 3.00 -17.79 7.23
N VAL A 110 2.21 -16.70 7.30
CA VAL A 110 1.88 -15.86 6.14
C VAL A 110 3.15 -15.24 5.52
N ALA A 111 4.13 -14.87 6.35
CA ALA A 111 5.40 -14.31 5.88
C ALA A 111 6.42 -15.37 5.40
N GLY A 112 6.06 -16.66 5.34
CA GLY A 112 6.97 -17.74 4.94
C GLY A 112 8.18 -17.93 5.88
N LYS A 113 8.07 -17.46 7.14
CA LYS A 113 9.15 -17.53 8.13
C LYS A 113 9.18 -18.91 8.78
N ARG A 114 10.37 -19.30 9.25
CA ARG A 114 10.56 -20.55 9.98
C ARG A 114 9.66 -20.60 11.22
N LEU A 115 8.91 -21.70 11.31
CA LEU A 115 8.07 -22.09 12.46
C LEU A 115 8.85 -23.07 13.35
N SER A 116 8.55 -23.06 14.65
CA SER A 116 8.95 -24.16 15.53
C SER A 116 8.11 -25.41 15.22
N GLY A 117 8.55 -26.59 15.67
CA GLY A 117 7.78 -27.83 15.46
C GLY A 117 6.37 -27.76 16.06
N GLY A 118 6.23 -27.15 17.24
CA GLY A 118 4.92 -26.93 17.88
C GLY A 118 4.04 -25.96 17.11
N MET A 119 4.59 -24.83 16.65
CA MET A 119 3.85 -23.87 15.81
C MET A 119 3.42 -24.47 14.47
N ALA A 120 4.27 -25.30 13.85
CA ALA A 120 3.93 -25.98 12.61
C ALA A 120 2.72 -26.91 12.80
N HIS A 121 2.70 -27.68 13.89
CA HIS A 121 1.56 -28.54 14.20
C HIS A 121 0.27 -27.76 14.44
N GLU A 122 0.34 -26.64 15.17
CA GLU A 122 -0.82 -25.76 15.38
C GLU A 122 -1.31 -25.13 14.06
N ILE A 123 -0.40 -24.77 13.16
CA ILE A 123 -0.76 -24.30 11.81
C ILE A 123 -1.46 -25.40 11.02
N ASP A 124 -0.97 -26.64 11.04
CA ASP A 124 -1.61 -27.75 10.32
C ASP A 124 -3.02 -28.02 10.83
N ALA A 125 -3.23 -27.97 12.16
CA ALA A 125 -4.55 -28.10 12.76
C ALA A 125 -5.48 -26.92 12.40
N ALA A 126 -4.98 -25.69 12.45
CA ALA A 126 -5.73 -24.50 12.04
C ALA A 126 -6.11 -24.54 10.56
N ARG A 127 -5.21 -25.01 9.69
CA ARG A 127 -5.48 -25.19 8.25
C ARG A 127 -6.57 -26.23 8.03
N ALA A 128 -6.50 -27.38 8.71
CA ALA A 128 -7.53 -28.42 8.59
C ALA A 128 -8.90 -27.90 9.04
N TYR A 129 -8.94 -27.14 10.14
CA TYR A 129 -10.15 -26.46 10.60
C TYR A 129 -10.69 -25.47 9.55
N ALA A 130 -9.84 -24.57 9.04
CA ALA A 130 -10.24 -23.61 8.02
C ALA A 130 -10.77 -24.30 6.75
N GLN A 131 -10.06 -25.32 6.26
CA GLN A 131 -10.52 -26.12 5.11
C GLN A 131 -11.88 -26.77 5.34
N ALA A 132 -12.17 -27.24 6.56
CA ALA A 132 -13.46 -27.81 6.89
C ALA A 132 -14.56 -26.74 6.92
N ALA A 133 -14.31 -25.61 7.57
CA ALA A 133 -15.26 -24.49 7.66
C ALA A 133 -15.61 -23.90 6.28
N LEU A 134 -14.64 -23.89 5.36
CA LEU A 134 -14.75 -23.32 4.02
C LEU A 134 -15.53 -24.19 3.01
N ARG A 135 -15.83 -25.45 3.32
CA ARG A 135 -16.52 -26.37 2.38
C ARG A 135 -17.97 -25.98 2.10
N GLU A 136 -18.59 -25.19 2.97
CA GLU A 136 -20.00 -24.84 2.90
C GLU A 136 -20.24 -23.39 2.47
N LEU A 137 -19.15 -22.63 2.23
CA LEU A 137 -19.21 -21.22 1.90
C LEU A 137 -19.35 -20.99 0.39
N ASP A 138 -20.38 -20.22 0.03
CA ASP A 138 -20.53 -19.64 -1.31
C ASP A 138 -19.83 -18.27 -1.33
N TYR A 139 -18.57 -18.24 -1.80
CA TYR A 139 -17.73 -17.04 -1.82
C TYR A 139 -18.27 -15.93 -2.71
N GLU A 140 -18.90 -16.29 -3.83
CA GLU A 140 -19.50 -15.32 -4.75
C GLU A 140 -20.72 -14.66 -4.13
N LYS A 141 -21.55 -15.44 -3.43
CA LYS A 141 -22.66 -14.89 -2.64
C LYS A 141 -22.16 -14.04 -1.49
N LEU A 142 -21.17 -14.51 -0.71
CA LEU A 142 -20.60 -13.74 0.39
C LEU A 142 -20.03 -12.40 -0.10
N TYR A 143 -19.29 -12.42 -1.21
CA TYR A 143 -18.78 -11.21 -1.86
C TYR A 143 -19.91 -10.26 -2.24
N ARG A 144 -20.92 -10.72 -3.00
CA ARG A 144 -22.06 -9.89 -3.39
C ARG A 144 -22.78 -9.30 -2.18
N ASP A 145 -23.14 -10.14 -1.22
CA ASP A 145 -23.89 -9.73 -0.03
C ASP A 145 -23.08 -8.72 0.81
N THR A 146 -21.75 -8.82 0.83
CA THR A 146 -20.87 -7.88 1.54
C THR A 146 -20.71 -6.57 0.76
N VAL A 147 -20.46 -6.64 -0.53
CA VAL A 147 -20.23 -5.48 -1.41
C VAL A 147 -21.51 -4.64 -1.55
N ASP A 148 -22.66 -5.29 -1.77
CA ASP A 148 -23.96 -4.62 -1.94
C ASP A 148 -24.46 -4.00 -0.62
N LYS A 149 -24.11 -4.59 0.53
CA LYS A 149 -24.57 -4.14 1.85
C LYS A 149 -23.68 -3.06 2.48
N TYR A 150 -22.39 -2.98 2.11
CA TYR A 150 -21.42 -2.16 2.84
C TYR A 150 -20.78 -1.01 2.03
N LEU A 151 -21.16 -0.82 0.77
CA LEU A 151 -20.85 0.38 -0.05
C LEU A 151 -21.94 1.46 0.06
N PRO A 152 -21.58 2.75 -0.03
CA PRO A 152 -21.61 3.69 1.08
C PRO A 152 -23.02 4.03 1.63
N GLY A 153 -23.22 3.88 2.94
CA GLY A 153 -24.41 4.39 3.65
C GLY A 153 -24.58 3.94 5.11
N SER A 154 -24.10 2.76 5.49
CA SER A 154 -24.33 2.21 6.84
C SER A 154 -23.07 1.56 7.43
N GLN A 155 -22.13 2.38 7.90
CA GLN A 155 -20.80 1.91 8.37
C GLN A 155 -20.54 2.15 9.87
N VAL A 156 -21.52 2.57 10.66
CA VAL A 156 -21.29 2.90 12.08
C VAL A 156 -21.49 1.68 12.99
N ASP A 157 -22.42 0.78 12.69
CA ASP A 157 -22.87 -0.22 13.65
C ASP A 157 -21.98 -1.48 13.69
N ILE A 158 -21.39 -1.90 12.57
CA ILE A 158 -20.44 -3.04 12.54
C ILE A 158 -19.09 -2.64 13.13
N PHE A 159 -18.63 -1.42 12.84
CA PHE A 159 -17.41 -0.88 13.43
C PHE A 159 -17.54 -0.71 14.94
N ARG A 160 -18.74 -0.30 15.40
CA ARG A 160 -19.07 -0.24 16.82
C ARG A 160 -19.12 -1.62 17.46
N ALA A 161 -19.73 -2.62 16.80
CA ALA A 161 -19.74 -4.01 17.29
C ALA A 161 -18.33 -4.63 17.35
N ALA A 162 -17.47 -4.37 16.37
CA ALA A 162 -16.08 -4.84 16.36
C ALA A 162 -15.21 -4.18 17.44
N GLN A 163 -15.40 -2.87 17.70
CA GLN A 163 -14.74 -2.15 18.80
C GLN A 163 -15.27 -2.55 20.18
N GLU A 164 -16.57 -2.87 20.29
CA GLU A 164 -17.21 -3.24 21.56
C GLU A 164 -16.92 -4.69 21.98
N GLY A 165 -16.37 -5.50 21.08
CA GLY A 165 -15.72 -6.76 21.42
C GLY A 165 -16.01 -7.83 20.40
N ARG A 166 -15.00 -8.12 19.55
CA ARG A 166 -14.75 -9.35 18.78
C ARG A 166 -16.02 -10.15 18.47
N SER A 167 -16.50 -10.06 17.23
CA SER A 167 -17.68 -10.81 16.81
C SER A 167 -17.54 -12.30 17.19
N ALA A 168 -18.64 -12.90 17.65
CA ALA A 168 -18.66 -14.30 18.07
C ALA A 168 -18.70 -15.28 16.87
N ASP A 169 -18.74 -14.76 15.64
CA ASP A 169 -18.94 -15.53 14.42
C ASP A 169 -17.86 -15.22 13.37
N ALA A 170 -17.15 -16.26 12.93
CA ALA A 170 -16.12 -16.14 11.92
C ALA A 170 -16.65 -15.54 10.61
N ASN A 171 -17.93 -15.76 10.22
CA ASN A 171 -18.50 -15.16 9.02
C ASN A 171 -18.51 -13.63 9.09
N SER A 172 -18.89 -13.06 10.23
CA SER A 172 -18.88 -11.61 10.44
C SER A 172 -17.46 -11.04 10.39
N ASP A 173 -16.46 -11.80 10.87
CA ASP A 173 -15.06 -11.40 10.78
C ASP A 173 -14.53 -11.47 9.33
N VAL A 174 -15.05 -12.39 8.50
CA VAL A 174 -14.75 -12.42 7.04
C VAL A 174 -15.33 -11.19 6.35
N GLU A 175 -16.60 -10.85 6.62
CA GLU A 175 -17.22 -9.61 6.11
C GLU A 175 -16.41 -8.38 6.51
N GLU A 176 -15.97 -8.30 7.78
CA GLU A 176 -15.14 -7.21 8.27
C GLU A 176 -13.78 -7.15 7.56
N ALA A 177 -13.13 -8.30 7.34
CA ALA A 177 -11.84 -8.35 6.63
C ALA A 177 -11.96 -7.91 5.16
N ILE A 178 -13.05 -8.30 4.46
CA ILE A 178 -13.37 -7.82 3.11
C ILE A 178 -13.59 -6.30 3.12
N TYR A 179 -14.32 -5.79 4.11
CA TYR A 179 -14.53 -4.35 4.28
C TYR A 179 -13.21 -3.60 4.48
N TRP A 180 -12.32 -4.09 5.35
CA TRP A 180 -11.01 -3.47 5.56
C TRP A 180 -10.17 -3.45 4.28
N ARG A 181 -10.27 -4.50 3.46
CA ARG A 181 -9.59 -4.57 2.17
C ARG A 181 -10.11 -3.51 1.20
N TRP A 182 -11.43 -3.31 1.13
CA TRP A 182 -12.03 -2.21 0.39
C TRP A 182 -11.63 -0.83 0.93
N TYR A 183 -11.66 -0.66 2.26
CA TYR A 183 -11.31 0.61 2.91
C TYR A 183 -9.85 1.00 2.65
N GLN A 184 -8.93 0.03 2.66
CA GLN A 184 -7.53 0.23 2.27
C GLN A 184 -7.42 0.68 0.81
N TRP A 185 -8.10 0.02 -0.13
CA TRP A 185 -8.13 0.43 -1.53
C TRP A 185 -8.65 1.87 -1.69
N GLY A 186 -9.74 2.21 -1.00
CA GLY A 186 -10.31 3.57 -1.03
C GLY A 186 -9.39 4.62 -0.40
N ASN A 187 -8.65 4.27 0.65
CA ASN A 187 -7.63 5.15 1.25
C ASN A 187 -6.46 5.36 0.31
N GLU A 188 -5.96 4.30 -0.31
CA GLU A 188 -4.87 4.37 -1.28
C GLU A 188 -5.27 5.28 -2.44
N ARG A 189 -6.45 5.07 -3.03
CA ARG A 189 -7.00 5.93 -4.08
C ARG A 189 -7.09 7.40 -3.65
N ARG A 190 -7.61 7.69 -2.46
CA ARG A 190 -7.68 9.07 -1.91
C ARG A 190 -6.30 9.67 -1.64
N PHE A 191 -5.35 8.86 -1.18
CA PHE A 191 -3.97 9.27 -0.95
C PHE A 191 -3.33 9.67 -2.27
N ARG A 192 -3.42 8.83 -3.31
CA ARG A 192 -2.87 9.13 -4.63
C ARG A 192 -3.44 10.43 -5.20
N HIS A 193 -4.77 10.61 -5.15
CA HIS A 193 -5.40 11.86 -5.59
C HIS A 193 -5.05 13.10 -4.76
N ARG A 194 -4.61 12.95 -3.52
CA ARG A 194 -4.16 14.09 -2.73
C ARG A 194 -2.80 14.59 -3.20
N PHE A 195 -1.98 13.70 -3.76
CA PHE A 195 -0.58 13.95 -4.12
C PHE A 195 -0.31 13.77 -5.62
N ASP A 196 -1.36 13.67 -6.44
CA ASP A 196 -1.28 13.59 -7.91
C ASP A 196 -1.22 14.98 -8.54
N ASN A 197 -1.43 16.05 -7.78
CA ASN A 197 -1.31 17.41 -8.27
C ASN A 197 -0.85 18.37 -7.16
N THR A 198 -0.01 19.32 -7.53
CA THR A 198 0.29 20.48 -6.72
C THR A 198 0.15 21.70 -7.63
N ASP A 199 -0.68 22.67 -7.22
CA ASP A 199 -1.03 23.83 -8.05
C ASP A 199 0.21 24.64 -8.53
N ASP A 200 1.33 24.50 -7.83
CA ASP A 200 2.61 25.16 -8.11
C ASP A 200 3.55 24.39 -9.06
N PHE A 201 3.17 23.19 -9.54
CA PHE A 201 3.98 22.39 -10.46
C PHE A 201 3.32 22.29 -11.84
N LYS A 202 4.03 22.73 -12.88
CA LYS A 202 3.72 22.38 -14.27
C LYS A 202 4.76 21.39 -14.77
N ILE A 203 4.35 20.14 -14.96
CA ILE A 203 5.22 19.03 -15.37
C ILE A 203 4.94 18.68 -16.83
N GLU A 204 5.99 18.64 -17.65
CA GLU A 204 5.96 18.28 -19.06
C GLU A 204 6.88 17.07 -19.28
N VAL A 205 6.36 15.98 -19.84
CA VAL A 205 7.17 14.84 -20.30
C VAL A 205 7.77 15.20 -21.66
N ILE A 206 9.10 15.29 -21.74
CA ILE A 206 9.82 15.76 -22.93
C ILE A 206 10.51 14.63 -23.71
N ASP A 207 10.64 13.45 -23.11
CA ASP A 207 11.05 12.22 -23.77
C ASP A 207 10.11 11.09 -23.34
N ALA A 208 9.04 10.91 -24.10
CA ALA A 208 8.00 9.94 -23.84
C ALA A 208 8.47 8.50 -24.09
N ASP A 209 9.42 8.29 -25.00
CA ASP A 209 9.95 6.97 -25.33
C ASP A 209 10.89 6.44 -24.23
N ALA A 210 11.52 7.33 -23.47
CA ALA A 210 12.34 6.99 -22.30
C ALA A 210 11.53 6.82 -21.00
N MET A 211 10.23 7.11 -21.02
CA MET A 211 9.35 7.04 -19.85
C MET A 211 8.45 5.79 -19.93
N PRO A 212 8.43 4.92 -18.90
CA PRO A 212 7.54 3.76 -18.93
C PRO A 212 6.07 4.20 -18.93
N ALA A 213 5.22 3.44 -19.63
CA ALA A 213 3.79 3.74 -19.77
C ALA A 213 3.04 3.74 -18.42
N GLN A 214 3.60 3.06 -17.41
CA GLN A 214 3.15 3.10 -16.03
C GLN A 214 4.33 3.45 -15.13
N ILE A 215 4.18 4.50 -14.33
CA ILE A 215 5.15 4.85 -13.28
C ILE A 215 4.46 4.55 -11.96
N GLY A 216 4.88 3.48 -11.29
CA GLY A 216 4.40 3.13 -9.96
C GLY A 216 5.54 3.05 -8.96
N LEU A 217 5.28 3.44 -7.72
CA LEU A 217 6.02 2.97 -6.57
C LEU A 217 5.76 1.46 -6.46
N CYS A 218 6.81 0.65 -6.30
CA CYS A 218 6.71 -0.80 -6.22
C CYS A 218 5.57 -1.22 -5.27
N ARG A 219 4.48 -1.79 -5.83
CA ARG A 219 3.45 -2.43 -5.00
C ARG A 219 4.13 -3.62 -4.32
N TYR A 220 4.24 -3.57 -2.99
CA TYR A 220 4.63 -4.74 -2.20
C TYR A 220 3.52 -5.78 -2.34
N LEU A 221 3.63 -6.65 -3.35
CA LEU A 221 2.80 -7.85 -3.44
C LEU A 221 3.21 -8.76 -2.28
N GLN A 222 2.31 -8.93 -1.31
CA GLN A 222 2.55 -9.68 -0.08
C GLN A 222 2.68 -11.21 -0.29
N HIS A 223 2.65 -11.70 -1.53
CA HIS A 223 2.81 -13.11 -1.84
C HIS A 223 4.02 -13.37 -2.74
N GLY A 224 5.10 -13.83 -2.09
CA GLY A 224 6.05 -14.82 -2.59
C GLY A 224 6.34 -14.86 -4.09
N GLY A 225 6.79 -13.74 -4.66
CA GLY A 225 7.23 -13.67 -6.03
C GLY A 225 7.55 -12.24 -6.40
N HIS A 226 8.83 -11.88 -6.34
CA HIS A 226 9.30 -10.62 -6.92
C HIS A 226 9.07 -10.67 -8.43
N SER A 227 7.91 -10.21 -8.87
CA SER A 227 7.72 -9.74 -10.23
C SER A 227 7.51 -8.24 -10.15
N CYS A 228 8.58 -7.48 -10.36
CA CYS A 228 8.43 -6.20 -11.04
C CYS A 228 8.02 -6.56 -12.47
N SER A 229 6.73 -6.63 -12.78
CA SER A 229 6.31 -6.57 -14.17
C SER A 229 6.54 -5.13 -14.64
N LEU A 230 7.73 -4.90 -15.18
CA LEU A 230 7.94 -3.87 -16.19
C LEU A 230 7.10 -4.31 -17.40
N HIS A 231 5.92 -3.73 -17.55
CA HIS A 231 5.19 -3.70 -18.81
C HIS A 231 5.11 -2.26 -19.28
#